data_AF-A0A379GEY6-F1
#
_entry.id   AF-A0A379GEY6-F1
#
_cell.length_a   1.000
_cell.length_b   1.000
_cell.length_c   1.000
_cell.angle_alpha   90.00
_cell.angle_beta   90.00
_cell.angle_gamma   90.00
#
_symmetry.space_group_name_H-M   'P 1'
#
loop_
_entity.id
_entity.type
_entity.pdbx_description
1 polymer ?
#
loop_
_entity_poly.entity_id
_entity_poly.type
_entity_poly.pdbx_seq_one_letter_code
_entity_poly.pdbx_strand_id
1 'polypeptide(L)'
;MTYNQDLIETIISDQVHNELHSIQDFLRWTYSTFNRADIYYGHGYDNAWDEALQLVFATLDLPIDFPPEFYAANLTRTEKEVLLRSVIQRIEKRIPVAYLTKQAWFCV
;
A
#
# COMPACT_ATOMS: atom_id res chain seq x y z
N MET A 1 13.48 -8.89 -15.79
CA MET A 1 12.78 -9.92 -15.00
C MET A 1 11.48 -9.29 -14.52
N THR A 2 10.35 -9.91 -14.82
CA THR A 2 9.04 -9.44 -14.40
C THR A 2 8.67 -10.19 -13.13
N TYR A 3 8.46 -9.49 -12.01
CA TYR A 3 8.19 -10.10 -10.71
C TYR A 3 6.69 -10.01 -10.38
N ASN A 4 6.20 -10.95 -9.57
CA ASN A 4 4.85 -10.92 -9.01
C ASN A 4 3.70 -10.82 -10.04
N GLN A 5 3.90 -11.28 -11.29
CA GLN A 5 2.91 -11.13 -12.38
C GLN A 5 1.56 -11.79 -12.05
N ASP A 6 1.57 -13.03 -11.59
CA ASP A 6 0.35 -13.76 -11.21
C ASP A 6 -0.44 -13.01 -10.11
N LEU A 7 0.27 -12.41 -9.16
CA LEU A 7 -0.34 -11.61 -8.09
C LEU A 7 -0.94 -10.32 -8.64
N ILE A 8 -0.24 -9.62 -9.54
CA ILE A 8 -0.72 -8.40 -10.19
C ILE A 8 -1.96 -8.70 -11.04
N GLU A 9 -1.96 -9.78 -11.82
CA GLU A 9 -3.11 -10.22 -12.61
C GLU A 9 -4.33 -10.51 -11.73
N THR A 10 -4.11 -11.20 -10.61
CA THR A 10 -5.17 -11.46 -9.62
C THR A 10 -5.76 -10.16 -9.08
N ILE A 11 -4.91 -9.22 -8.66
CA ILE A 11 -5.34 -7.91 -8.13
C ILE A 11 -6.17 -7.12 -9.16
N ILE A 12 -5.78 -7.16 -10.44
CA ILE A 12 -6.50 -6.49 -11.52
C ILE A 12 -7.86 -7.16 -11.76
N SER A 13 -7.93 -8.50 -11.72
CA SER A 13 -9.17 -9.25 -11.92
C SER A 13 -10.17 -9.06 -10.78
N ASP A 14 -9.70 -8.94 -9.54
CA ASP A 14 -10.57 -8.84 -8.35
C ASP A 14 -11.35 -7.52 -8.27
N GLN A 15 -11.01 -6.52 -9.10
CA GLN A 15 -11.62 -5.19 -9.05
C GLN A 15 -11.71 -4.60 -7.63
N VAL A 16 -10.60 -4.71 -6.88
CA VAL A 16 -10.46 -4.36 -5.45
C VAL A 16 -11.13 -3.04 -5.04
N HIS A 17 -11.13 -2.02 -5.91
CA HIS A 17 -11.75 -0.72 -5.67
C HIS A 17 -13.27 -0.75 -5.47
N ASN A 18 -13.95 -1.80 -5.96
CA ASN A 18 -15.38 -2.01 -5.76
C ASN A 18 -15.69 -2.71 -4.42
N GLU A 19 -14.76 -3.51 -3.90
CA GLU A 19 -14.97 -4.32 -2.70
C GLU A 19 -14.45 -3.64 -1.43
N LEU A 20 -13.33 -2.92 -1.51
CA LEU A 20 -12.74 -2.23 -0.36
C LEU A 20 -13.29 -0.81 -0.25
N HIS A 21 -13.70 -0.42 0.95
CA HIS A 21 -14.46 0.82 1.14
C HIS A 21 -13.71 1.84 1.99
N SER A 22 -12.90 1.37 2.94
CA SER A 22 -12.31 2.21 3.98
C SER A 22 -10.79 2.12 4.07
N ILE A 23 -10.16 3.04 4.81
CA ILE A 23 -8.70 3.04 5.02
C ILE A 23 -8.26 1.73 5.68
N GLN A 24 -8.99 1.25 6.69
CA GLN A 24 -8.69 -0.03 7.36
C GLN A 24 -8.77 -1.23 6.39
N ASP A 25 -9.70 -1.22 5.43
CA ASP A 25 -9.80 -2.28 4.41
C ASP A 25 -8.55 -2.31 3.54
N PHE A 26 -8.11 -1.13 3.09
CA PHE A 26 -6.91 -0.99 2.27
C PHE A 26 -5.63 -1.29 3.06
N LEU A 27 -5.52 -0.93 4.34
CA LEU A 27 -4.38 -1.30 5.18
C LEU A 27 -4.26 -2.82 5.34
N ARG A 28 -5.35 -3.48 5.76
CA ARG A 28 -5.40 -4.95 5.91
C ARG A 28 -5.10 -5.66 4.60
N TRP A 29 -5.70 -5.21 3.50
CA TRP A 29 -5.48 -5.79 2.17
C TRP A 29 -4.04 -5.58 1.70
N THR A 30 -3.51 -4.36 1.77
CA THR A 30 -2.14 -4.04 1.35
C THR A 30 -1.11 -4.84 2.13
N TYR A 31 -1.26 -4.93 3.46
CA TYR A 31 -0.41 -5.77 4.30
C TYR A 31 -0.42 -7.24 3.87
N SER A 32 -1.61 -7.79 3.63
CA SER A 32 -1.76 -9.18 3.16
C SER A 32 -1.11 -9.39 1.79
N THR A 33 -1.26 -8.43 0.90
CA THR A 33 -0.69 -8.47 -0.46
C THR A 33 0.84 -8.38 -0.41
N PHE A 34 1.40 -7.50 0.41
CA PHE A 34 2.84 -7.36 0.61
C PHE A 34 3.46 -8.64 1.17
N ASN A 35 2.82 -9.27 2.17
CA ASN A 35 3.27 -10.56 2.69
C ASN A 35 3.26 -11.70 1.66
N ARG A 36 2.43 -11.60 0.61
CA ARG A 36 2.37 -12.59 -0.48
C ARG A 36 3.28 -12.24 -1.65
N ALA A 37 3.78 -11.01 -1.72
CA ALA A 37 4.63 -10.53 -2.79
C ALA A 37 6.10 -10.84 -2.49
N ASP A 38 6.86 -11.18 -3.53
CA ASP A 38 8.33 -11.27 -3.46
C ASP A 38 8.92 -9.85 -3.50
N ILE A 39 8.94 -9.15 -2.35
CA ILE A 39 9.47 -7.78 -2.18
C ILE A 39 10.37 -7.67 -0.93
N TYR A 40 11.33 -6.75 -0.96
CA TYR A 40 12.24 -6.47 0.16
C TYR A 40 11.85 -5.16 0.86
N TYR A 41 11.95 -5.12 2.20
CA TYR A 41 11.49 -4.00 3.04
C TYR A 41 12.62 -3.08 3.56
N GLY A 42 13.90 -3.41 3.28
CA GLY A 42 15.08 -2.67 3.77
C GLY A 42 15.78 -3.33 4.97
N HIS A 43 17.00 -2.89 5.32
CA HIS A 43 17.86 -3.54 6.31
C HIS A 43 17.30 -3.42 7.75
N GLY A 44 16.82 -4.54 8.32
CA GLY A 44 16.76 -4.75 9.77
C GLY A 44 15.38 -4.79 10.43
N TYR A 45 14.29 -4.46 9.73
CA TYR A 45 12.93 -4.60 10.25
C TYR A 45 11.99 -5.16 9.17
N ASP A 46 11.55 -6.41 9.36
CA ASP A 46 10.47 -7.05 8.60
C ASP A 46 9.13 -6.47 9.03
N ASN A 47 8.72 -5.33 8.47
CA ASN A 47 7.36 -4.91 8.70
C ASN A 47 6.66 -4.42 7.44
N ALA A 48 6.14 -5.39 6.69
CA ALA A 48 5.16 -5.14 5.64
C ALA A 48 3.99 -4.26 6.11
N TRP A 49 3.70 -4.23 7.43
CA TRP A 49 2.69 -3.35 8.01
C TRP A 49 3.10 -1.88 7.93
N ASP A 50 4.33 -1.55 8.31
CA ASP A 50 4.81 -0.16 8.30
C ASP A 50 4.90 0.36 6.87
N GLU A 51 5.33 -0.47 5.92
CA GLU A 51 5.30 -0.11 4.51
C GLU A 51 3.86 0.04 3.98
N ALA A 52 2.94 -0.83 4.37
CA ALA A 52 1.53 -0.70 3.99
C ALA A 52 0.94 0.62 4.54
N LEU A 53 1.22 0.95 5.79
CA LEU A 53 0.77 2.18 6.45
C LEU A 53 1.36 3.40 5.75
N GLN A 54 2.68 3.43 5.53
CA GLN A 54 3.35 4.51 4.84
C GLN A 54 2.79 4.71 3.42
N LEU A 55 2.56 3.62 2.67
CA LEU A 55 2.05 3.71 1.30
C LEU A 55 0.61 4.22 1.28
N VAL A 56 -0.27 3.68 2.13
CA VAL A 56 -1.68 4.10 2.16
C VAL A 56 -1.78 5.57 2.58
N PHE A 57 -1.05 5.98 3.62
CA PHE A 57 -1.12 7.34 4.13
C PHE A 57 -0.50 8.35 3.17
N ALA A 58 0.69 8.06 2.63
CA ALA A 58 1.32 8.94 1.65
C ALA A 58 0.48 9.06 0.36
N THR A 59 -0.26 8.00 -0.01
CA THR A 59 -1.15 8.06 -1.19
C THR A 59 -2.40 8.91 -0.94
N LEU A 60 -2.87 8.96 0.30
CA LEU A 60 -4.05 9.74 0.71
C LEU A 60 -3.68 11.14 1.24
N ASP A 61 -2.42 11.55 1.14
CA ASP A 61 -1.89 12.78 1.72
C ASP A 61 -2.23 12.94 3.23
N LEU A 62 -2.23 11.82 3.96
CA LEU A 62 -2.50 11.76 5.40
C LEU A 62 -1.20 11.78 6.22
N PRO A 63 -1.21 12.41 7.42
CA PRO A 63 -0.06 12.39 8.31
C PRO A 63 0.11 11.01 8.98
N ILE A 64 1.32 10.70 9.45
CA ILE A 64 1.63 9.40 10.07
C ILE A 64 0.87 9.14 11.38
N ASP A 65 0.47 10.21 12.07
CA ASP A 65 -0.32 10.21 13.31
C ASP A 65 -1.84 10.38 13.06
N PHE A 66 -2.31 10.05 11.85
CA PHE A 66 -3.73 10.13 11.51
C PHE A 66 -4.59 9.30 12.48
N PRO A 67 -5.64 9.88 13.10
CA PRO A 67 -6.36 9.20 14.17
C PRO A 67 -7.07 7.91 13.70
N PRO A 68 -6.88 6.77 14.39
CA PRO A 68 -7.49 5.48 14.01
C PRO A 68 -9.02 5.48 13.93
N GLU A 69 -9.71 6.36 14.65
CA GLU A 69 -11.17 6.52 14.59
C GLU A 69 -11.69 6.88 13.20
N PHE A 70 -10.87 7.50 12.35
CA PHE A 70 -11.24 7.82 10.97
C PHE A 70 -10.94 6.69 9.98
N TYR A 71 -10.33 5.58 10.40
CA TYR A 71 -9.94 4.52 9.45
C TYR A 71 -11.15 3.83 8.81
N ALA A 72 -12.32 3.90 9.46
CA ALA A 72 -13.58 3.39 8.93
C ALA A 72 -14.26 4.34 7.91
N ALA A 73 -13.68 5.52 7.65
CA ALA A 73 -14.22 6.46 6.67
C ALA A 73 -14.16 5.88 5.26
N ASN A 74 -15.22 6.12 4.48
CA ASN A 74 -15.28 5.68 3.09
C ASN A 74 -14.35 6.51 2.21
N LEU A 75 -13.59 5.82 1.37
CA LEU A 75 -12.76 6.41 0.34
C LEU A 75 -13.58 6.67 -0.94
N THR A 76 -13.29 7.77 -1.59
CA THR A 76 -13.77 8.07 -2.94
C THR A 76 -13.17 7.08 -3.95
N ARG A 77 -13.85 6.91 -5.08
CA ARG A 77 -13.36 6.04 -6.15
C ARG A 77 -11.94 6.42 -6.61
N THR A 78 -11.66 7.71 -6.74
CA THR A 78 -10.34 8.21 -7.18
C THR A 78 -9.25 7.78 -6.21
N GLU A 79 -9.45 7.96 -4.90
CA GLU A 79 -8.49 7.53 -3.86
C GLU A 79 -8.20 6.04 -3.95
N LYS A 80 -9.25 5.22 -4.08
CA LYS A 80 -9.11 3.75 -4.24
C LYS A 80 -8.29 3.37 -5.46
N GLU A 81 -8.53 4.02 -6.60
CA GLU A 81 -7.78 3.75 -7.84
C GLU A 81 -6.31 4.17 -7.73
N VAL A 82 -6.00 5.29 -7.05
CA VAL A 82 -4.62 5.71 -6.81
C VAL A 82 -3.92 4.73 -5.86
N LEU A 83 -4.57 4.31 -4.78
CA LEU A 83 -4.04 3.30 -3.85
C LEU A 83 -3.70 1.98 -4.56
N LEU A 84 -4.61 1.50 -5.39
CA LEU A 84 -4.41 0.28 -6.17
C LEU A 84 -3.16 0.40 -7.08
N ARG A 85 -3.02 1.53 -7.77
CA ARG A 85 -1.84 1.80 -8.61
C ARG A 85 -0.55 1.86 -7.80
N SER A 86 -0.57 2.52 -6.63
CA SER A 86 0.60 2.59 -5.73
C SER A 86 1.04 1.19 -5.27
N VAL A 87 0.09 0.33 -4.88
CA VAL A 87 0.37 -1.05 -4.44
C VAL A 87 0.96 -1.89 -5.58
N ILE A 88 0.35 -1.85 -6.77
CA ILE A 88 0.87 -2.56 -7.94
C ILE A 88 2.29 -2.10 -8.27
N GLN A 89 2.52 -0.78 -8.29
CA GLN A 89 3.83 -0.21 -8.57
C GLN A 89 4.89 -0.66 -7.54
N ARG A 90 4.52 -0.74 -6.26
CA ARG A 90 5.41 -1.22 -5.19
C ARG A 90 5.82 -2.68 -5.38
N ILE A 91 4.88 -3.53 -5.76
CA ILE A 91 5.05 -4.97 -6.00
C ILE A 91 5.88 -5.22 -7.26
N GLU A 92 5.59 -4.48 -8.34
CA GLU A 92 6.26 -4.61 -9.63
C GLU A 92 7.72 -4.14 -9.56
N LYS A 93 7.95 -2.95 -8.98
CA LYS A 93 9.29 -2.36 -8.91
C LYS A 93 10.16 -2.95 -7.80
N ARG A 94 9.55 -3.61 -6.81
CA ARG A 94 10.20 -4.21 -5.63
C ARG A 94 11.07 -3.25 -4.80
N ILE A 95 10.98 -1.94 -5.03
CA ILE A 95 11.70 -0.92 -4.26
C ILE A 95 10.88 -0.47 -3.04
N PRO A 96 11.51 -0.26 -1.87
CA PRO A 96 10.80 0.19 -0.66
C PRO A 96 9.98 1.46 -0.89
N VAL A 97 8.85 1.58 -0.18
CA VAL A 97 7.89 2.69 -0.30
C VAL A 97 8.56 4.06 -0.14
N ALA A 98 9.53 4.17 0.77
CA ALA A 98 10.31 5.40 0.99
C ALA A 98 10.99 5.94 -0.29
N TYR A 99 11.36 5.07 -1.23
CA TYR A 99 11.94 5.47 -2.51
C TYR A 99 10.89 5.80 -3.57
N LEU A 100 9.65 5.32 -3.41
CA LEU A 100 8.53 5.58 -4.33
C LEU A 100 7.86 6.93 -4.04
N THR A 101 7.67 7.24 -2.77
CA THR A 101 6.88 8.42 -2.34
C THR A 101 7.69 9.71 -2.34
N LYS A 102 9.03 9.65 -2.48
CA LYS A 102 9.98 10.76 -2.19
C LYS A 102 9.82 11.40 -0.80
N GLN A 103 8.86 10.91 0.00
CA GLN A 103 8.69 11.21 1.41
C GLN A 103 9.37 10.07 2.17
N ALA A 104 10.69 10.15 2.19
CA ALA A 104 11.44 9.37 3.16
C ALA A 104 11.24 10.07 4.51
N TRP A 105 10.36 9.51 5.34
CA TRP A 105 10.24 9.88 6.75
C TRP A 105 11.48 9.35 7.47
N PHE A 106 12.64 9.94 7.17
CA PHE A 106 13.82 9.76 8.00
C PHE A 106 13.57 10.56 9.28
N CYS A 107 13.57 9.85 10.41
CA CYS A 107 13.69 10.46 11.72
C CYS A 107 14.88 11.44 11.71
N VAL A 108 14.63 12.71 12.03
CA VAL A 108 15.64 13.65 12.52
C VAL A 108 15.87 13.44 14.00
#